data_AF-A0A3D3EYS2-F1
#
_entry.id   AF-A0A3D3EYS2-F1
#
_cell.length_a   1.000
_cell.length_b   1.000
_cell.length_c   1.000
_cell.angle_alpha   90.00
_cell.angle_beta   90.00
_cell.angle_gamma   90.00
#
_symmetry.space_group_name_H-M   'P 1'
#
loop_
_entity.id
_entity.type
_entity.pdbx_description
1 polymer ?
#
loop_
_entity_poly.entity_id
_entity_poly.type
_entity_poly.pdbx_seq_one_letter_code
_entity_poly.pdbx_strand_id
1 'polypeptide(L)'
;MTNKDACDTVGIFRGLTEAEIDEFSPDLQRVKYVKGAQIISEHDTADNLYFICKGKVKISKGLKNLETPSADLTTLEPGEFFGEMGIINDEARSATVVATEDVELLLIPKDLFLRISFKHPEVMFNLMQTLSGRLRDTNERFASLMDEMISKNRLMAIGMAASKIIHDLKTPLTVIVLTAQLIENLFPGSSEFSQSIVKQTRLIDQLVREIL
;
A
#
# COMPACT_ATOMS: atom_id res chain seq x y z
N MET A 1 18.05 -19.20 23.53
CA MET A 1 16.63 -19.46 23.30
C MET A 1 16.53 -20.68 22.41
N THR A 2 15.96 -21.76 22.92
CA THR A 2 15.78 -23.02 22.18
C THR A 2 14.64 -22.89 21.15
N ASN A 3 14.39 -23.91 20.34
CA ASN A 3 13.19 -23.94 19.49
C ASN A 3 11.91 -24.01 20.33
N LYS A 4 11.95 -24.77 21.44
CA LYS A 4 10.84 -24.87 22.42
C LYS A 4 10.46 -23.49 22.97
N ASP A 5 11.44 -22.72 23.45
CA ASP A 5 11.21 -21.38 24.00
C ASP A 5 10.51 -20.44 22.97
N ALA A 6 10.79 -20.63 21.67
CA ALA A 6 10.10 -19.87 20.63
C ALA A 6 8.67 -20.37 20.42
N CYS A 7 8.43 -21.68 20.42
CA CYS A 7 7.09 -22.26 20.30
C CYS A 7 6.13 -21.76 21.38
N ASP A 8 6.59 -21.53 22.61
CA ASP A 8 5.77 -20.97 23.68
C ASP A 8 5.29 -19.53 23.39
N THR A 9 6.05 -18.79 22.57
CA THR A 9 5.70 -17.43 22.11
C THR A 9 4.93 -17.43 20.79
N VAL A 10 4.87 -18.57 20.09
CA VAL A 10 4.21 -18.69 18.80
C VAL A 10 2.70 -18.77 19.01
N GLY A 11 2.00 -17.70 18.66
CA GLY A 11 0.54 -17.62 18.83
C GLY A 11 -0.25 -18.77 18.19
N ILE A 12 0.24 -19.37 17.10
CA ILE A 12 -0.42 -20.51 16.45
C ILE A 12 -0.35 -21.79 17.27
N PHE A 13 0.65 -21.96 18.14
CA PHE A 13 0.81 -23.14 19.00
C PHE A 13 0.24 -22.95 20.40
N ARG A 14 -0.49 -21.85 20.63
CA ARG A 14 -1.16 -21.60 21.90
C ARG A 14 -2.15 -22.71 22.23
N GLY A 15 -2.03 -23.28 23.42
CA GLY A 15 -2.92 -24.34 23.92
C GLY A 15 -2.30 -25.74 23.86
N LEU A 16 -1.16 -25.90 23.20
CA LEU A 16 -0.36 -27.13 23.26
C LEU A 16 0.36 -27.22 24.60
N THR A 17 0.45 -28.43 25.13
CA THR A 17 1.27 -28.77 26.29
C THR A 17 2.75 -28.83 25.91
N GLU A 18 3.64 -28.70 26.90
CA GLU A 18 5.08 -28.82 26.66
C GLU A 18 5.47 -30.15 26.00
N ALA A 19 4.83 -31.26 26.39
CA ALA A 19 5.12 -32.58 25.84
C ALA A 19 4.74 -32.68 24.35
N GLU A 20 3.66 -31.99 23.93
CA GLU A 20 3.24 -31.94 22.53
C GLU A 20 4.20 -31.06 21.71
N ILE A 21 4.66 -29.94 22.25
CA ILE A 21 5.68 -29.08 21.61
C ILE A 21 7.01 -29.84 21.47
N ASP A 22 7.41 -30.59 22.50
CA ASP A 22 8.66 -31.36 22.50
C ASP A 22 8.70 -32.43 21.41
N GLU A 23 7.54 -32.93 20.96
CA GLU A 23 7.44 -33.94 19.90
C GLU A 23 7.89 -33.42 18.53
N PHE A 24 7.59 -32.16 18.21
CA PHE A 24 7.88 -31.58 16.89
C PHE A 24 8.94 -30.47 16.89
N SER A 25 9.27 -29.90 18.03
CA SER A 25 10.28 -28.83 18.13
C SER A 25 11.67 -29.16 17.55
N PRO A 26 12.14 -30.44 17.53
CA PRO A 26 13.39 -30.81 16.88
C PRO A 26 13.36 -30.68 15.34
N ASP A 27 12.18 -30.80 14.73
CA ASP A 27 11.98 -30.69 13.27
C ASP A 27 11.90 -29.23 12.80
N LEU A 28 11.87 -28.27 13.75
CA LEU A 28 11.84 -26.85 13.44
C LEU A 28 13.25 -26.33 13.18
N GLN A 29 13.40 -25.50 12.15
CA GLN A 29 14.69 -24.92 11.81
C GLN A 29 14.73 -23.43 12.17
N ARG A 30 15.75 -23.02 12.92
CA ARG A 30 16.01 -21.62 13.21
C ARG A 30 16.89 -21.02 12.10
N VAL A 31 16.42 -19.96 11.47
CA VAL A 31 17.12 -19.28 10.38
C VAL A 31 17.29 -17.80 10.71
N LYS A 32 18.37 -17.19 10.19
CA LYS A 32 18.69 -15.79 10.42
C LYS A 32 18.89 -15.09 9.08
N TYR A 33 18.36 -13.88 8.98
CA TYR A 33 18.53 -13.03 7.81
C TYR A 33 18.99 -11.65 8.27
N VAL A 34 19.94 -11.08 7.54
CA VAL A 34 20.39 -9.71 7.77
C VAL A 34 19.39 -8.70 7.19
N LYS A 35 19.42 -7.47 7.69
CA LYS A 35 18.63 -6.37 7.11
C LYS A 35 18.76 -6.31 5.58
N GLY A 36 17.63 -6.19 4.90
CA GLY A 36 17.52 -6.08 3.45
C GLY A 36 17.51 -7.43 2.71
N ALA A 37 17.73 -8.55 3.40
CA ALA A 37 17.65 -9.86 2.79
C ALA A 37 16.21 -10.21 2.40
N GLN A 38 16.04 -10.73 1.18
CA GLN A 38 14.78 -11.29 0.71
C GLN A 38 14.62 -12.70 1.25
N ILE A 39 13.51 -12.94 1.95
CA ILE A 39 13.21 -14.19 2.66
C ILE A 39 12.28 -15.06 1.80
N ILE A 40 11.31 -14.42 1.15
CA ILE A 40 10.38 -15.04 0.20
C ILE A 40 10.34 -14.16 -1.04
N SER A 41 10.39 -14.76 -2.22
CA SER A 41 10.05 -14.09 -3.48
C SER A 41 8.62 -14.42 -3.86
N GLU A 42 7.88 -13.43 -4.34
CA GLU A 42 6.60 -13.65 -4.99
C GLU A 42 6.73 -14.67 -6.14
N HIS A 43 5.73 -15.54 -6.29
CA HIS A 43 5.65 -16.63 -7.28
C HIS A 43 6.58 -17.83 -7.08
N ASP A 44 7.46 -17.81 -6.07
CA ASP A 44 8.24 -19.00 -5.71
C ASP A 44 7.32 -20.11 -5.16
N THR A 45 7.83 -21.34 -5.08
CA THR A 45 7.13 -22.45 -4.46
C THR A 45 6.92 -22.20 -2.95
N ALA A 46 5.77 -22.64 -2.42
CA ALA A 46 5.46 -22.55 -1.00
C ALA A 46 5.62 -23.91 -0.29
N ASP A 47 6.71 -24.05 0.44
CA ASP A 47 7.17 -25.29 1.08
C ASP A 47 7.33 -25.17 2.61
N ASN A 48 7.24 -23.95 3.14
CA ASN A 48 7.42 -23.65 4.56
C ASN A 48 6.72 -22.33 4.96
N LEU A 49 6.37 -22.22 6.24
CA LEU A 49 5.95 -20.95 6.84
C LEU A 49 7.02 -20.51 7.84
N TYR A 50 6.97 -19.23 8.21
CA TYR A 50 7.95 -18.61 9.08
C TYR A 50 7.25 -17.96 10.26
N PHE A 51 7.80 -18.14 11.45
CA PHE A 51 7.44 -17.38 12.63
C PHE A 51 8.58 -16.43 13.01
N ILE A 52 8.23 -15.20 13.39
CA ILE A 52 9.19 -14.15 13.71
C ILE A 52 9.56 -14.23 15.19
N CYS A 53 10.77 -14.70 15.50
CA CYS A 53 11.29 -14.68 16.86
C CYS A 53 11.88 -13.32 17.24
N LYS A 54 12.53 -12.65 16.29
CA LYS A 54 13.17 -11.35 16.48
C LYS A 54 13.21 -10.56 15.17
N GLY A 55 13.14 -9.24 15.30
CA GLY A 55 13.24 -8.29 14.21
C GLY A 55 11.91 -8.11 13.48
N LYS A 56 11.93 -7.42 12.35
CA LYS A 56 10.74 -7.09 11.55
C LYS A 56 10.94 -7.44 10.08
N VAL A 57 9.84 -7.78 9.43
CA VAL A 57 9.81 -8.06 7.98
C VAL A 57 8.74 -7.21 7.32
N LYS A 58 8.98 -6.84 6.07
CA LYS A 58 8.03 -6.13 5.23
C LYS A 58 7.51 -7.05 4.13
N ILE A 59 6.20 -7.06 3.95
CA ILE A 59 5.51 -7.78 2.89
C ILE A 59 5.17 -6.79 1.78
N SER A 60 5.52 -7.13 0.55
CA SER A 60 5.26 -6.30 -0.63
C SER A 60 4.75 -7.14 -1.80
N LYS A 61 3.95 -6.51 -2.67
CA LYS A 61 3.36 -7.14 -3.86
C LYS A 61 3.82 -6.41 -5.11
N GLY A 62 4.23 -7.15 -6.13
CA GLY A 62 4.53 -6.57 -7.44
C GLY A 62 3.30 -5.91 -8.06
N LEU A 63 3.49 -4.72 -8.62
CA LEU A 63 2.48 -4.00 -9.39
C LEU A 63 2.84 -4.00 -10.87
N LYS A 64 1.82 -3.86 -11.73
CA LYS A 64 2.02 -3.73 -13.18
C LYS A 64 2.45 -2.32 -13.62
N ASN A 65 2.47 -1.36 -12.71
CA ASN A 65 2.88 0.01 -13.01
C ASN A 65 4.41 0.11 -13.01
N LEU A 66 5.00 0.61 -14.09
CA LEU A 66 6.45 0.75 -14.23
C LEU A 66 7.04 1.86 -13.34
N GLU A 67 6.25 2.88 -12.98
CA GLU A 67 6.71 3.97 -12.10
C GLU A 67 6.73 3.55 -10.63
N THR A 68 5.79 2.69 -10.23
CA THR A 68 5.69 2.13 -8.88
C THR A 68 5.64 0.62 -8.98
N PRO A 69 6.80 -0.07 -9.00
CA PRO A 69 6.88 -1.49 -9.33
C PRO A 69 6.36 -2.41 -8.22
N SER A 70 6.16 -1.91 -7.01
CA SER A 70 5.65 -2.68 -5.87
C SER A 70 4.85 -1.83 -4.88
N ALA A 71 3.87 -2.44 -4.24
CA ALA A 71 3.15 -1.88 -3.09
C ALA A 71 3.55 -2.60 -1.81
N ASP A 72 3.87 -1.84 -0.75
CA ASP A 72 4.02 -2.37 0.59
C ASP A 72 2.63 -2.71 1.15
N LEU A 73 2.42 -3.98 1.52
CA LEU A 73 1.15 -4.45 2.06
C LEU A 73 1.09 -4.24 3.57
N THR A 74 2.13 -4.66 4.28
CA THR A 74 2.24 -4.53 5.74
C THR A 74 3.67 -4.79 6.23
N THR A 75 3.93 -4.45 7.49
CA THR A 75 5.12 -4.89 8.25
C THR A 75 4.65 -5.84 9.34
N LEU A 76 5.41 -6.92 9.55
CA LEU A 76 5.17 -7.88 10.63
C LEU A 76 6.30 -7.84 11.66
N GLU A 77 5.96 -8.12 12.90
CA GLU A 77 6.80 -7.99 14.09
C GLU A 77 6.96 -9.32 14.84
N PRO A 78 7.83 -9.41 15.87
CA PRO A 78 7.99 -10.64 16.65
C PRO A 78 6.67 -11.11 17.27
N GLY A 79 6.41 -12.41 17.23
CA GLY A 79 5.13 -12.99 17.62
C GLY A 79 4.17 -13.25 16.46
N GLU A 80 4.47 -12.75 15.27
CA GLU A 80 3.69 -13.00 14.06
C GLU A 80 4.32 -14.06 13.15
N PHE A 81 3.53 -14.59 12.23
CA PHE A 81 3.97 -15.56 11.23
C PHE A 81 3.59 -15.13 9.80
N PHE A 82 4.27 -15.68 8.80
CA PHE A 82 3.98 -15.42 7.39
C PHE A 82 4.32 -16.61 6.50
N GLY A 83 3.86 -16.57 5.25
CA GLY A 83 4.09 -17.62 4.26
C GLY A 83 3.07 -18.76 4.31
N GLU A 84 2.04 -18.63 5.16
CA GLU A 84 0.96 -19.58 5.36
C GLU A 84 0.07 -19.75 4.12
N MET A 85 -0.18 -18.66 3.38
CA MET A 85 -1.17 -18.65 2.29
C MET A 85 -0.84 -19.69 1.20
N GLY A 86 0.41 -19.72 0.76
CA GLY A 86 0.83 -20.66 -0.29
C GLY A 86 0.82 -22.11 0.18
N ILE A 87 1.07 -22.37 1.47
CA ILE A 87 0.99 -23.72 2.02
C ILE A 87 -0.45 -24.21 2.10
N ILE A 88 -1.35 -23.37 2.62
CA ILE A 88 -2.75 -23.73 2.87
C ILE A 88 -3.50 -23.97 1.56
N ASN A 89 -3.28 -23.11 0.56
CA ASN A 89 -3.96 -23.20 -0.73
C ASN A 89 -3.27 -24.12 -1.74
N ASP A 90 -2.08 -24.64 -1.42
CA ASP A 90 -1.19 -25.32 -2.37
C ASP A 90 -0.87 -24.44 -3.60
N GLU A 91 -0.60 -23.16 -3.34
CA GLU A 91 -0.34 -22.13 -4.35
C GLU A 91 1.09 -21.57 -4.23
N ALA A 92 1.56 -20.94 -5.30
CA ALA A 92 2.80 -20.18 -5.26
C ALA A 92 2.75 -19.02 -4.26
N ARG A 93 3.91 -18.52 -3.83
CA ARG A 93 4.03 -17.40 -2.89
C ARG A 93 3.27 -16.18 -3.42
N SER A 94 2.36 -15.67 -2.60
CA SER A 94 1.47 -14.58 -2.98
C SER A 94 2.14 -13.20 -2.95
N ALA A 95 3.28 -13.05 -2.27
CA ALA A 95 3.97 -11.78 -2.06
C ALA A 95 5.45 -12.00 -1.73
N THR A 96 6.24 -10.93 -1.88
CA THR A 96 7.65 -10.88 -1.49
C THR A 96 7.78 -10.45 -0.04
N VAL A 97 8.70 -11.07 0.72
CA VAL A 97 8.99 -10.73 2.11
C VAL A 97 10.45 -10.38 2.27
N VAL A 98 10.75 -9.22 2.86
CA VAL A 98 12.11 -8.69 3.05
C VAL A 98 12.34 -8.33 4.51
N ALA A 99 13.49 -8.68 5.05
CA ALA A 99 13.92 -8.26 6.39
C ALA A 99 14.15 -6.74 6.45
N THR A 100 13.47 -6.01 7.34
CA THR A 100 13.69 -4.56 7.51
C THR A 100 14.77 -4.22 8.53
N GLU A 101 15.14 -5.21 9.34
CA GLU A 101 16.28 -5.26 10.26
C GLU A 101 16.82 -6.70 10.32
N ASP A 102 17.84 -6.97 11.14
CA ASP A 102 18.29 -8.35 11.32
C ASP A 102 17.19 -9.17 11.99
N VAL A 103 16.77 -10.25 11.33
CA VAL A 103 15.67 -11.10 11.78
C VAL A 103 16.14 -12.50 12.13
N GLU A 104 15.44 -13.08 13.10
CA GLU A 104 15.56 -14.48 13.48
C GLU A 104 14.19 -15.12 13.37
N LEU A 105 14.10 -16.18 12.59
CA LEU A 105 12.85 -16.85 12.25
C LEU A 105 12.90 -18.32 12.64
N LEU A 106 11.73 -18.86 12.94
CA LEU A 106 11.49 -20.29 13.03
C LEU A 106 10.80 -20.73 11.74
N LEU A 107 11.48 -21.55 10.96
CA LEU A 107 10.99 -22.16 9.72
C LEU A 107 10.25 -23.46 10.08
N ILE A 108 9.01 -23.56 9.61
CA ILE A 108 8.13 -24.71 9.82
C ILE A 108 7.81 -25.32 8.45
N PRO A 109 8.34 -26.52 8.14
CA PRO A 109 8.06 -27.19 6.88
C PRO A 109 6.57 -27.47 6.70
N LYS A 110 6.06 -27.39 5.47
CA LYS A 110 4.66 -27.65 5.12
C LYS A 110 4.15 -28.98 5.69
N ASP A 111 4.88 -30.06 5.47
CA ASP A 111 4.46 -31.39 5.92
C ASP A 111 4.37 -31.46 7.44
N LEU A 112 5.32 -30.85 8.14
CA LEU A 112 5.30 -30.77 9.60
C LEU A 112 4.08 -29.98 10.08
N PHE A 113 3.85 -28.80 9.49
CA PHE A 113 2.71 -27.96 9.83
C PHE A 113 1.38 -28.71 9.64
N LEU A 114 1.19 -29.39 8.51
CA LEU A 114 0.00 -30.19 8.25
C LEU A 114 -0.16 -31.32 9.27
N ARG A 115 0.91 -32.06 9.60
CA ARG A 115 0.87 -33.12 10.62
C ARG A 115 0.44 -32.58 12.00
N ILE A 116 1.04 -31.48 12.44
CA ILE A 116 0.69 -30.82 13.71
C ILE A 116 -0.78 -30.40 13.67
N SER A 117 -1.23 -29.81 12.56
CA SER A 117 -2.59 -29.29 12.39
C SER A 117 -3.66 -30.38 12.42
N PHE A 118 -3.38 -31.56 11.86
CA PHE A 118 -4.28 -32.71 11.94
C PHE A 118 -4.33 -33.33 13.33
N LYS A 119 -3.20 -33.33 14.04
CA LYS A 119 -3.10 -33.88 15.40
C LYS A 119 -3.70 -32.94 16.47
N HIS A 120 -3.56 -31.63 16.26
CA HIS A 120 -3.91 -30.57 17.19
C HIS A 120 -4.78 -29.50 16.50
N PRO A 121 -6.12 -29.71 16.41
CA PRO A 121 -7.03 -28.79 15.72
C PRO A 121 -7.02 -27.34 16.24
N GLU A 122 -6.62 -27.13 17.50
CA GLU A 122 -6.41 -25.81 18.12
C GLU A 122 -5.43 -24.95 17.33
N VAL A 123 -4.43 -25.55 16.66
CA VAL A 123 -3.47 -24.82 15.82
C VAL A 123 -4.18 -24.17 14.62
N MET A 124 -5.12 -24.89 14.00
CA MET A 124 -5.94 -24.34 12.92
C MET A 124 -6.89 -23.25 13.41
N PHE A 125 -7.45 -23.40 14.60
CA PHE A 125 -8.30 -22.38 15.19
C PHE A 125 -7.53 -21.08 15.49
N ASN A 126 -6.30 -21.19 16.01
CA ASN A 126 -5.42 -20.04 16.23
C ASN A 126 -5.03 -19.36 14.91
N LEU A 127 -4.67 -20.14 13.89
CA LEU A 127 -4.41 -19.63 12.54
C LEU A 127 -5.62 -18.85 12.00
N MET A 128 -6.83 -19.43 12.06
CA MET A 128 -8.05 -18.77 11.59
C MET A 128 -8.34 -17.46 12.32
N GLN A 129 -8.12 -17.40 13.64
CA GLN A 129 -8.25 -16.16 14.40
C GLN A 129 -7.28 -15.08 13.90
N THR A 130 -6.01 -15.44 13.67
CA THR A 130 -5.02 -14.49 13.12
C THR A 130 -5.40 -14.03 11.72
N LEU A 131 -5.80 -14.94 10.83
CA LEU A 131 -6.22 -14.60 9.47
C LEU A 131 -7.48 -13.71 9.45
N SER A 132 -8.43 -13.95 10.34
CA SER A 132 -9.63 -13.13 10.51
C SER A 132 -9.28 -11.69 10.93
N GLY A 133 -8.33 -11.53 11.86
CA GLY A 133 -7.78 -10.23 12.24
C GLY A 133 -7.14 -9.51 11.05
N ARG A 134 -6.23 -10.20 10.34
CA ARG A 134 -5.56 -9.65 9.14
C ARG A 134 -6.54 -9.25 8.04
N LEU A 135 -7.60 -10.02 7.83
CA LEU A 135 -8.64 -9.69 6.86
C LEU A 135 -9.40 -8.42 7.26
N ARG A 136 -9.71 -8.25 8.54
CA ARG A 136 -10.33 -7.02 9.06
C ARG A 136 -9.43 -5.81 8.81
N ASP A 137 -8.16 -5.89 9.19
CA ASP A 137 -7.20 -4.80 8.99
C ASP A 137 -7.03 -4.45 7.51
N THR A 138 -7.00 -5.47 6.65
CA THR A 138 -6.93 -5.29 5.19
C THR A 138 -8.17 -4.60 4.64
N ASN A 139 -9.37 -4.99 5.11
CA ASN A 139 -10.63 -4.36 4.70
C ASN A 139 -10.73 -2.90 5.15
N GLU A 140 -10.26 -2.58 6.36
CA GLU A 140 -10.22 -1.20 6.87
C GLU A 140 -9.25 -0.33 6.06
N ARG A 141 -8.05 -0.85 5.76
CA ARG A 141 -7.09 -0.17 4.86
C ARG A 141 -7.67 0.06 3.48
N PHE A 142 -8.35 -0.95 2.92
CA PHE A 142 -9.01 -0.83 1.62
C PHE A 142 -10.09 0.26 1.62
N ALA A 143 -10.93 0.31 2.66
CA ALA A 143 -11.95 1.34 2.80
C ALA A 143 -11.35 2.75 2.90
N SER A 144 -10.27 2.92 3.67
CA SER A 144 -9.57 4.20 3.78
C SER A 144 -8.96 4.66 2.46
N LEU A 145 -8.34 3.75 1.70
CA LEU A 145 -7.78 4.07 0.37
C LEU A 145 -8.87 4.47 -0.63
N MET A 146 -10.04 3.80 -0.57
CA MET A 146 -11.18 4.15 -1.40
C MET A 146 -11.71 5.55 -1.10
N ASP A 147 -11.80 5.92 0.18
CA ASP A 147 -12.25 7.26 0.59
C ASP A 147 -11.28 8.36 0.11
N GLU A 148 -9.97 8.11 0.23
CA GLU A 148 -8.94 9.01 -0.28
C GLU A 148 -9.02 9.15 -1.81
N MET A 149 -9.20 8.03 -2.53
CA MET A 149 -9.32 8.04 -3.99
C MET A 149 -10.56 8.81 -4.46
N ILE A 150 -11.70 8.64 -3.79
CA ILE A 150 -12.95 9.36 -4.11
C ILE A 150 -12.73 10.87 -3.90
N SER A 151 -12.11 11.26 -2.79
CA SER A 151 -11.81 12.65 -2.48
C SER A 151 -10.87 13.28 -3.50
N LYS A 152 -9.78 12.58 -3.86
CA LYS A 152 -8.80 13.04 -4.85
C LYS A 152 -9.40 13.15 -6.25
N ASN A 153 -10.22 12.18 -6.66
CA ASN A 153 -10.90 12.22 -7.96
C ASN A 153 -11.88 13.38 -8.07
N ARG A 154 -12.63 13.70 -6.99
CA ARG A 154 -13.51 14.88 -6.97
C ARG A 154 -12.72 16.17 -7.14
N LEU A 155 -11.60 16.32 -6.43
CA LEU A 155 -10.76 17.51 -6.53
C LEU A 155 -10.15 17.65 -7.93
N MET A 156 -9.69 16.54 -8.53
CA MET A 156 -9.17 16.52 -9.90
C MET A 156 -10.23 16.90 -10.92
N ALA A 157 -11.46 16.39 -10.79
CA ALA A 157 -12.57 16.75 -11.66
C ALA A 157 -12.95 18.24 -11.55
N ILE A 158 -12.99 18.79 -10.33
CA ILE A 158 -13.21 20.22 -10.10
C ILE A 158 -12.09 21.04 -10.75
N GLY A 159 -10.83 20.67 -10.54
CA GLY A 159 -9.68 21.35 -11.15
C GLY A 159 -9.70 21.33 -12.67
N MET A 160 -10.05 20.18 -13.29
CA MET A 160 -10.23 20.08 -14.74
C MET A 160 -11.36 20.97 -15.26
N ALA A 161 -12.51 20.98 -14.57
CA ALA A 161 -13.63 21.84 -14.94
C ALA A 161 -13.28 23.33 -14.82
N ALA A 162 -12.64 23.72 -13.72
CA ALA A 162 -12.16 25.09 -13.51
C ALA A 162 -11.14 25.49 -14.60
N SER A 163 -10.15 24.64 -14.87
CA SER A 163 -9.13 24.89 -15.91
C SER A 163 -9.77 25.11 -17.29
N LYS A 164 -10.78 24.31 -17.64
CA LYS A 164 -11.52 24.47 -18.90
C LYS A 164 -12.31 25.79 -18.96
N ILE A 165 -13.01 26.15 -17.88
CA ILE A 165 -13.74 27.43 -17.79
C ILE A 165 -12.77 28.62 -17.95
N ILE A 166 -11.62 28.57 -17.28
CA ILE A 166 -10.58 29.61 -17.37
C ILE A 166 -10.11 29.77 -18.83
N HIS A 167 -9.82 28.66 -19.51
CA HIS A 167 -9.44 28.67 -20.91
C HIS A 167 -10.53 29.32 -21.81
N ASP A 168 -11.78 28.93 -21.60
CA ASP A 168 -12.91 29.43 -22.40
C ASP A 168 -13.23 30.90 -22.13
N LEU A 169 -12.91 31.45 -20.94
CA LEU A 169 -12.98 32.88 -20.64
C LEU A 169 -11.82 33.69 -21.25
N LYS A 170 -10.62 33.10 -21.31
CA LYS A 170 -9.42 33.78 -21.83
C LYS A 170 -9.56 34.13 -23.31
N THR A 171 -10.23 33.27 -24.08
CA THR A 171 -10.45 33.47 -25.53
C THR A 171 -11.22 34.76 -25.84
N PRO A 172 -12.46 34.97 -25.34
CA PRO A 172 -13.20 36.22 -25.59
C PRO A 172 -12.53 37.45 -24.98
N LEU A 173 -11.88 37.35 -23.80
CA LEU A 173 -11.12 38.45 -23.21
C LEU A 173 -9.95 38.90 -24.11
N THR A 174 -9.24 37.94 -24.72
CA THR A 174 -8.18 38.24 -25.68
C THR A 174 -8.73 38.95 -26.91
N VAL A 175 -9.88 38.49 -27.44
CA VAL A 175 -10.56 39.16 -28.57
C VAL A 175 -10.98 40.59 -28.22
N ILE A 176 -11.53 40.82 -27.02
CA ILE A 176 -11.91 42.15 -26.53
C ILE A 176 -10.70 43.09 -26.50
N VAL A 177 -9.57 42.64 -25.95
CA VAL A 177 -8.33 43.43 -25.87
C VAL A 177 -7.80 43.76 -27.27
N LEU A 178 -7.72 42.77 -28.17
CA LEU A 178 -7.25 42.98 -29.53
C LEU A 178 -8.15 43.96 -30.29
N THR A 179 -9.47 43.86 -30.11
CA THR A 179 -10.44 44.75 -30.76
C THR A 179 -10.32 46.18 -30.23
N ALA A 180 -10.16 46.36 -28.91
CA ALA A 180 -9.95 47.68 -28.32
C ALA A 180 -8.68 48.37 -28.86
N GLN A 181 -7.58 47.61 -28.95
CA GLN A 181 -6.31 48.08 -29.52
C GLN A 181 -6.43 48.44 -31.02
N LEU A 182 -7.17 47.65 -31.80
CA LEU A 182 -7.45 47.96 -33.21
C LEU A 182 -8.23 49.27 -33.35
N ILE A 183 -9.27 49.49 -32.52
CA ILE A 183 -10.05 50.73 -32.52
C ILE A 183 -9.18 51.94 -32.18
N GLU A 184 -8.32 51.83 -31.17
CA GLU A 184 -7.38 52.90 -30.81
C GLU A 184 -6.42 53.25 -31.95
N ASN A 185 -5.91 52.26 -32.68
CA ASN A 185 -5.08 52.48 -33.86
C ASN A 185 -5.82 53.18 -35.01
N LEU A 186 -7.10 52.83 -35.21
CA LEU A 186 -7.94 53.43 -36.25
C LEU A 186 -8.43 54.85 -35.87
N PHE A 187 -8.65 55.10 -34.58
CA PHE A 187 -9.19 56.35 -34.04
C PHE A 187 -8.36 56.80 -32.81
N PRO A 188 -7.27 57.57 -33.01
CA PRO A 188 -6.36 57.95 -31.91
C PRO A 188 -7.02 58.68 -30.73
N GLY A 189 -8.17 59.31 -30.95
CA GLY A 189 -8.97 59.97 -29.90
C GLY A 189 -9.67 59.02 -28.92
N SER A 190 -9.67 57.69 -29.16
CA SER A 190 -10.32 56.70 -28.29
C SER A 190 -9.37 56.02 -27.30
N SER A 191 -8.14 56.52 -27.15
CA SER A 191 -7.10 55.89 -26.32
C SER A 191 -7.53 55.69 -24.87
N GLU A 192 -8.17 56.68 -24.24
CA GLU A 192 -8.63 56.58 -22.85
C GLU A 192 -9.64 55.43 -22.65
N PHE A 193 -10.53 55.22 -23.61
CA PHE A 193 -11.51 54.15 -23.58
C PHE A 193 -10.87 52.77 -23.80
N SER A 194 -9.96 52.66 -24.78
CA SER A 194 -9.19 51.43 -25.04
C SER A 194 -8.36 51.02 -23.83
N GLN A 195 -7.62 51.96 -23.23
CA GLN A 195 -6.83 51.71 -22.02
C GLN A 195 -7.68 51.26 -20.84
N SER A 196 -8.89 51.82 -20.68
CA SER A 196 -9.84 51.39 -19.65
C SER A 196 -10.31 49.94 -19.88
N ILE A 197 -10.67 49.57 -21.11
CA ILE A 197 -11.05 48.19 -21.46
C ILE A 197 -9.91 47.23 -21.17
N VAL A 198 -8.70 47.52 -21.63
CA VAL A 198 -7.52 46.66 -21.40
C VAL A 198 -7.25 46.50 -19.90
N LYS A 199 -7.38 47.58 -19.11
CA LYS A 199 -7.23 47.53 -17.66
C LYS A 199 -8.28 46.62 -17.02
N GLN A 200 -9.56 46.76 -17.38
CA GLN A 200 -10.65 45.93 -16.85
C GLN A 200 -10.49 44.45 -17.25
N THR A 201 -10.14 44.16 -18.49
CA THR A 201 -9.91 42.79 -18.96
C THR A 201 -8.74 42.11 -18.24
N ARG A 202 -7.65 42.85 -17.94
CA ARG A 202 -6.53 42.32 -17.14
C ARG A 202 -6.93 42.02 -15.70
N LEU A 203 -7.77 42.86 -15.09
CA LEU A 203 -8.31 42.59 -13.74
C LEU A 203 -9.13 41.30 -13.74
N ILE A 204 -9.96 41.07 -14.75
CA ILE A 204 -10.73 39.83 -14.88
C ILE A 204 -9.80 38.62 -15.08
N ASP A 205 -8.76 38.70 -15.94
CA ASP A 205 -7.78 37.60 -16.11
C ASP A 205 -7.06 37.29 -14.79
N GLN A 206 -6.73 38.30 -13.99
CA GLN A 206 -6.08 38.14 -12.69
C GLN A 206 -7.00 37.47 -11.67
N LEU A 207 -8.25 37.94 -11.53
CA LEU A 207 -9.24 37.33 -10.64
C LEU A 207 -9.50 35.85 -10.99
N VAL A 208 -9.53 35.54 -12.28
CA VAL A 208 -9.74 34.18 -12.79
C VAL A 208 -8.56 33.25 -12.45
N ARG A 209 -7.33 33.77 -12.38
CA ARG A 209 -6.14 33.01 -11.96
C ARG A 209 -6.04 32.78 -10.46
N GLU A 210 -6.62 33.67 -9.65
CA GLU A 210 -6.63 33.57 -8.17
C GLU A 210 -7.63 32.53 -7.62
N ILE A 211 -8.52 31.97 -8.46
CA ILE A 211 -9.49 30.94 -8.08
C ILE A 211 -8.85 29.53 -7.99
N LEU A 212 -7.63 29.36 -8.49
CA LEU A 212 -6.82 28.13 -8.37
C LEU A 212 -5.85 28.22 -7.18
#